data_AF-A0A7J4TWH0-F1
#
_entry.id   AF-A0A7J4TWH0-F1
#
_cell.length_a   1.000
_cell.length_b   1.000
_cell.length_c   1.000
_cell.angle_alpha   90.00
_cell.angle_beta   90.00
_cell.angle_gamma   90.00
#
_symmetry.space_group_name_H-M   'P 1'
#
loop_
_entity.id
_entity.type
_entity.pdbx_description
1 polymer ?
#
loop_
_entity_poly.entity_id
_entity_poly.type
_entity_poly.pdbx_seq_one_letter_code
_entity_poly.pdbx_strand_id
1 'polypeptide(L)'
;MKTEVFYEEDRMRIALIPEDDDNLVPSEKYRMFQREFSVSLPEGVKDIHPDLVALATMLVVNPFVGNRLVPPLKVSSRFQIAANSVLSRYKISDYVDPLLSPREQPSTSIPMLAFSGGVDSTAALSVMPKNTVSVFMDRPLKGKSLYNPQAAHLAVESLKEIGYVSESVQCDLEYVRHPVGFPTDLSNGVPALLLADYFNASSIAFGTVLESAYGIGHERYRDYPIGAHYTFYSTLFNAVGLHLSLPMAGVSEVGTAMIVEKSPIGFVAQSCIRGTMNNPCLKCWKCFRKATLGHALDLDSGSPATISSLLSREVKSKLLAYPISHENVVAFSMRRYPREEIDADDSRILDSLLERVKGISDLAFLTRWYKPSQILVHSSWREDFTHKILEFLEVMPPKETSEIESWSMAYYLADPSTVSAHDQLEELFDEP
;
A
#
# COMPACT_ATOMS: atom_id res chain seq x y z
N MET A 1 -17.62 -1.88 21.14
CA MET A 1 -16.30 -1.30 21.49
C MET A 1 -16.40 0.15 21.92
N LYS A 2 -15.90 0.46 23.11
CA LYS A 2 -15.66 1.84 23.57
C LYS A 2 -14.21 2.22 23.33
N THR A 3 -13.96 3.52 23.13
CA THR A 3 -12.60 4.05 22.99
C THR A 3 -12.45 5.33 23.80
N GLU A 4 -11.23 5.62 24.23
CA GLU A 4 -10.89 6.82 25.01
C GLU A 4 -9.57 7.38 24.47
N VAL A 5 -9.44 8.71 24.41
CA VAL A 5 -8.20 9.39 24.00
C VAL A 5 -7.54 10.05 25.20
N PHE A 6 -6.21 9.96 25.25
CA PHE A 6 -5.35 10.63 26.22
C PHE A 6 -4.31 11.44 25.46
N TYR A 7 -4.17 12.71 25.81
CA TYR A 7 -3.15 13.60 25.28
C TYR A 7 -2.03 13.75 26.31
N GLU A 8 -0.82 13.44 25.88
CA GLU A 8 0.44 13.69 26.56
C GLU A 8 1.20 14.77 25.78
N GLU A 9 2.31 15.29 26.32
CA GLU A 9 3.00 16.46 25.76
C GLU A 9 3.41 16.29 24.29
N ASP A 10 3.86 15.10 23.91
CA ASP A 10 4.38 14.75 22.58
C ASP A 10 3.65 13.54 21.95
N ARG A 11 2.52 13.13 22.51
CA ARG A 11 1.88 11.85 22.15
C ARG A 11 0.38 11.85 22.36
N MET A 12 -0.34 11.26 21.43
CA MET A 12 -1.76 10.89 21.58
C MET A 12 -1.88 9.38 21.74
N ARG A 13 -2.57 8.93 22.78
CA ARG A 13 -2.85 7.51 23.04
C ARG A 13 -4.35 7.25 22.97
N ILE A 14 -4.75 6.19 22.28
CA ILE A 14 -6.15 5.74 22.20
C ILE A 14 -6.27 4.39 22.89
N ALA A 15 -7.03 4.34 23.97
CA ALA A 15 -7.40 3.10 24.63
C ALA A 15 -8.60 2.46 23.95
N LEU A 16 -8.55 1.14 23.80
CA LEU A 16 -9.56 0.29 23.18
C LEU A 16 -10.18 -0.56 24.29
N ILE A 17 -11.48 -0.42 24.49
CA ILE A 17 -12.22 -1.11 25.56
C ILE A 17 -13.23 -2.03 24.88
N PRO A 18 -12.84 -3.30 24.62
CA PRO A 18 -13.77 -4.31 24.12
C PRO A 18 -15.00 -4.47 25.02
N GLU A 19 -16.15 -4.62 24.39
CA GLU A 19 -17.43 -5.00 24.97
C GLU A 19 -17.74 -6.46 24.59
N ASP A 20 -18.72 -7.08 25.23
CA ASP A 20 -19.01 -8.52 25.10
C ASP A 20 -19.35 -8.97 23.67
N ASP A 21 -19.87 -8.05 22.84
CA ASP A 21 -20.26 -8.30 21.45
C ASP A 21 -19.13 -8.07 20.44
N ASP A 22 -17.97 -7.56 20.88
CA ASP A 22 -16.83 -7.28 20.00
C ASP A 22 -16.14 -8.56 19.51
N ASN A 23 -15.73 -8.56 18.23
CA ASN A 23 -15.06 -9.69 17.61
C ASN A 23 -13.54 -9.59 17.74
N LEU A 24 -13.00 -10.06 18.87
CA LEU A 24 -11.56 -10.02 19.12
C LEU A 24 -10.76 -11.02 18.28
N VAL A 25 -11.41 -11.97 17.62
CA VAL A 25 -10.77 -12.98 16.74
C VAL A 25 -11.53 -13.02 15.40
N PRO A 26 -11.41 -11.97 14.57
CA PRO A 26 -12.21 -11.86 13.35
C PRO A 26 -11.90 -12.92 12.29
N SER A 27 -10.74 -13.58 12.39
CA SER A 27 -10.42 -14.75 11.59
C SER A 27 -9.36 -15.61 12.28
N GLU A 28 -9.14 -16.83 11.79
CA GLU A 28 -8.05 -17.70 12.24
C GLU A 28 -6.65 -17.10 11.99
N LYS A 29 -6.54 -16.14 11.05
CA LYS A 29 -5.26 -15.53 10.66
C LYS A 29 -4.81 -14.42 11.60
N TYR A 30 -5.73 -13.79 12.34
CA TYR A 30 -5.39 -12.69 13.24
C TYR A 30 -6.45 -12.40 14.30
N ARG A 31 -6.00 -11.82 15.41
CA ARG A 31 -6.81 -11.38 16.55
C ARG A 31 -6.39 -10.01 17.06
N MET A 32 -7.22 -9.38 17.87
CA MET A 32 -6.82 -8.22 18.67
C MET A 32 -5.80 -8.67 19.74
N PHE A 33 -4.80 -7.84 19.98
CA PHE A 33 -3.72 -8.10 20.93
C PHE A 33 -3.54 -6.95 21.91
N GLN A 34 -2.90 -5.84 21.52
CA GLN A 34 -2.87 -4.65 22.36
C GLN A 34 -4.24 -3.95 22.33
N ARG A 35 -4.62 -3.44 23.49
CA ARG A 35 -5.88 -2.71 23.71
C ARG A 35 -5.67 -1.21 23.76
N GLU A 36 -4.60 -0.75 23.14
CA GLU A 36 -4.29 0.65 22.95
C GLU A 36 -3.31 0.79 21.81
N PHE A 37 -3.22 2.00 21.26
CA PHE A 37 -2.14 2.41 20.40
C PHE A 37 -1.85 3.89 20.62
N SER A 38 -0.70 4.33 20.17
CA SER A 38 -0.19 5.68 20.33
C SER A 38 0.39 6.22 19.04
N VAL A 39 0.38 7.55 18.92
CA VAL A 39 0.94 8.31 17.82
C VAL A 39 1.72 9.48 18.42
N SER A 40 3.00 9.62 18.08
CA SER A 40 3.75 10.82 18.46
C SER A 40 3.19 12.03 17.71
N LEU A 41 3.02 13.16 18.39
CA LEU A 41 2.58 14.41 17.78
C LEU A 41 3.77 15.37 17.69
N PRO A 42 4.10 15.91 16.51
CA PRO A 42 5.08 16.98 16.37
C PRO A 42 4.74 18.20 17.24
N GLU A 43 5.76 18.95 17.61
CA GLU A 43 5.57 20.20 18.36
C GLU A 43 4.65 21.16 17.60
N GLY A 44 3.68 21.74 18.33
CA GLY A 44 2.71 22.67 17.77
C GLY A 44 1.43 22.02 17.24
N VAL A 45 1.35 20.69 17.16
CA VAL A 45 0.06 20.01 16.92
C VAL A 45 -0.79 20.12 18.18
N LYS A 46 -1.88 20.90 18.08
CA LYS A 46 -2.87 21.09 19.13
C LYS A 46 -4.26 20.94 18.52
N ASP A 47 -5.22 20.49 19.34
CA ASP A 47 -6.65 20.50 19.00
C ASP A 47 -7.00 19.77 17.68
N ILE A 48 -6.55 18.51 17.54
CA ILE A 48 -6.91 17.65 16.40
C ILE A 48 -8.43 17.49 16.34
N HIS A 49 -9.02 17.74 15.17
CA HIS A 49 -10.47 17.67 15.01
C HIS A 49 -11.04 16.29 15.42
N PRO A 50 -12.12 16.21 16.23
CA PRO A 50 -12.67 14.95 16.72
C PRO A 50 -13.00 13.92 15.63
N ASP A 51 -13.54 14.37 14.50
CA ASP A 51 -13.82 13.49 13.35
C ASP A 51 -12.56 12.81 12.78
N LEU A 52 -11.40 13.49 12.77
CA LEU A 52 -10.13 12.88 12.34
C LEU A 52 -9.69 11.80 13.33
N VAL A 53 -9.81 12.07 14.64
CA VAL A 53 -9.49 11.08 15.69
C VAL A 53 -10.42 9.87 15.59
N ALA A 54 -11.71 10.09 15.30
CA ALA A 54 -12.68 9.02 15.10
C ALA A 54 -12.36 8.18 13.86
N LEU A 55 -12.05 8.80 12.72
CA LEU A 55 -11.64 8.07 11.52
C LEU A 55 -10.33 7.28 11.74
N ALA A 56 -9.32 7.90 12.34
CA ALA A 56 -8.07 7.23 12.69
C ALA A 56 -8.32 5.99 13.58
N THR A 57 -9.21 6.13 14.58
CA THR A 57 -9.63 5.02 15.42
C THR A 57 -10.31 3.92 14.61
N MET A 58 -11.25 4.28 13.71
CA MET A 58 -11.94 3.32 12.84
C MET A 58 -10.97 2.53 11.97
N LEU A 59 -9.95 3.17 11.38
CA LEU A 59 -8.95 2.46 10.56
C LEU A 59 -8.21 1.38 11.37
N VAL A 60 -8.07 1.54 12.67
CA VAL A 60 -7.41 0.57 13.56
C VAL A 60 -8.39 -0.51 14.05
N VAL A 61 -9.61 -0.12 14.43
CA VAL A 61 -10.53 -1.05 15.14
C VAL A 61 -11.57 -1.71 14.26
N ASN A 62 -11.76 -1.26 13.01
CA ASN A 62 -12.81 -1.74 12.11
C ASN A 62 -12.94 -3.27 12.02
N PRO A 63 -11.88 -4.11 12.07
CA PRO A 63 -12.02 -5.57 12.09
C PRO A 63 -12.61 -6.13 13.40
N PHE A 64 -12.43 -5.44 14.52
CA PHE A 64 -12.67 -5.97 15.86
C PHE A 64 -13.99 -5.52 16.50
N VAL A 65 -14.60 -4.45 15.99
CA VAL A 65 -15.88 -3.94 16.53
C VAL A 65 -17.00 -4.96 16.35
N GLY A 66 -17.85 -5.12 17.35
CA GLY A 66 -19.07 -5.93 17.34
C GLY A 66 -20.20 -5.21 16.60
N ASN A 67 -21.20 -4.75 17.34
CA ASN A 67 -22.37 -4.05 16.80
C ASN A 67 -22.25 -2.52 16.91
N ARG A 68 -21.37 -2.00 17.78
CA ARG A 68 -21.30 -0.56 18.04
C ARG A 68 -19.88 -0.09 18.34
N LEU A 69 -19.51 1.06 17.76
CA LEU A 69 -18.29 1.80 18.09
C LEU A 69 -18.65 3.11 18.80
N VAL A 70 -18.09 3.33 19.99
CA VAL A 70 -18.10 4.65 20.65
C VAL A 70 -16.75 5.34 20.35
N PRO A 71 -16.74 6.44 19.56
CA PRO A 71 -15.51 7.15 19.23
C PRO A 71 -14.93 7.82 20.49
N PRO A 72 -13.62 8.14 20.49
CA PRO A 72 -12.94 8.61 21.70
C PRO A 72 -13.32 10.05 22.08
N LEU A 73 -13.82 10.81 21.11
CA LEU A 73 -14.36 12.16 21.25
C LEU A 73 -15.74 12.21 20.59
N LYS A 74 -16.57 13.17 21.00
CA LYS A 74 -17.83 13.41 20.31
C LYS A 74 -17.57 13.89 18.89
N VAL A 75 -18.24 13.27 17.92
CA VAL A 75 -18.07 13.57 16.49
C VAL A 75 -19.13 14.53 15.98
N SER A 76 -18.93 15.10 14.79
CA SER A 76 -19.94 15.90 14.12
C SER A 76 -21.07 15.02 13.58
N SER A 77 -22.27 15.60 13.44
CA SER A 77 -23.41 14.90 12.83
C SER A 77 -23.11 14.45 11.40
N ARG A 78 -22.34 15.23 10.64
CA ARG A 78 -21.96 14.90 9.25
C ARG A 78 -21.13 13.62 9.22
N PHE A 79 -20.12 13.51 10.07
CA PHE A 79 -19.28 12.32 10.15
C PHE A 79 -20.08 11.09 10.59
N GLN A 80 -20.89 11.22 11.63
CA GLN A 80 -21.70 10.12 12.14
C GLN A 80 -22.66 9.57 11.07
N ILE A 81 -23.39 10.44 10.38
CA ILE A 81 -24.34 10.07 9.32
C ILE A 81 -23.62 9.39 8.17
N ALA A 82 -22.50 9.96 7.69
CA ALA A 82 -21.74 9.40 6.59
C ALA A 82 -21.11 8.05 6.94
N ALA A 83 -20.56 7.90 8.14
CA ALA A 83 -20.02 6.61 8.58
C ALA A 83 -21.12 5.55 8.68
N ASN A 84 -22.27 5.89 9.27
CA ASN A 84 -23.39 4.97 9.43
C ASN A 84 -24.08 4.60 8.11
N SER A 85 -23.87 5.34 7.02
CA SER A 85 -24.41 5.01 5.69
C SER A 85 -23.61 3.91 4.98
N VAL A 86 -22.32 3.78 5.26
CA VAL A 86 -21.43 2.77 4.66
C VAL A 86 -21.10 1.60 5.58
N LEU A 87 -21.31 1.75 6.89
CA LEU A 87 -21.15 0.66 7.86
C LEU A 87 -22.34 -0.30 7.85
N SER A 88 -22.08 -1.55 7.47
CA SER A 88 -23.06 -2.65 7.47
C SER A 88 -23.03 -3.51 8.73
N ARG A 89 -21.84 -3.70 9.33
CA ARG A 89 -21.63 -4.62 10.46
C ARG A 89 -21.90 -4.00 11.83
N TYR A 90 -21.61 -2.71 11.98
CA TYR A 90 -21.81 -1.98 13.23
C TYR A 90 -22.30 -0.57 12.94
N LYS A 91 -22.61 0.19 13.98
CA LYS A 91 -22.87 1.64 13.90
C LYS A 91 -21.94 2.43 14.80
N ILE A 92 -21.58 3.64 14.39
CA ILE A 92 -21.06 4.65 15.30
C ILE A 92 -22.21 5.08 16.20
N SER A 93 -21.98 5.05 17.51
CA SER A 93 -22.96 5.46 18.52
C SER A 93 -23.42 6.92 18.36
N ASP A 94 -24.50 7.30 19.03
CA ASP A 94 -25.00 8.69 19.12
C ASP A 94 -24.12 9.61 19.99
N TYR A 95 -22.82 9.31 20.06
CA TYR A 95 -21.82 10.14 20.71
C TYR A 95 -21.43 11.32 19.80
N VAL A 96 -22.42 12.16 19.53
CA VAL A 96 -22.36 13.32 18.64
C VAL A 96 -22.38 14.60 19.47
N ASP A 97 -21.60 15.58 19.08
CA ASP A 97 -21.72 16.95 19.59
C ASP A 97 -22.49 17.80 18.58
N PRO A 98 -23.73 18.23 18.89
CA PRO A 98 -24.54 19.02 17.95
C PRO A 98 -23.96 20.42 17.69
N LEU A 99 -23.01 20.88 18.50
CA LEU A 99 -22.34 22.17 18.33
C LEU A 99 -21.00 22.05 17.60
N LEU A 100 -20.47 20.83 17.42
CA LEU A 100 -19.24 20.61 16.67
C LEU A 100 -19.52 20.79 15.18
N SER A 101 -18.97 21.87 14.62
CA SER A 101 -18.97 22.06 13.17
C SER A 101 -18.17 20.94 12.50
N PRO A 102 -18.65 20.35 11.39
CA PRO A 102 -17.88 19.38 10.65
C PRO A 102 -16.54 19.94 10.17
N ARG A 103 -15.52 19.09 10.08
CA ARG A 103 -14.22 19.48 9.52
C ARG A 103 -14.35 19.82 8.04
N GLU A 104 -14.32 21.09 7.67
CA GLU A 104 -14.37 21.45 6.26
C GLU A 104 -13.07 21.14 5.53
N GLN A 105 -13.20 20.81 4.24
CA GLN A 105 -12.04 20.65 3.39
C GLN A 105 -11.34 22.01 3.26
N PRO A 106 -10.02 22.09 3.52
CA PRO A 106 -9.27 23.30 3.27
C PRO A 106 -9.39 23.78 1.82
N SER A 107 -9.36 25.10 1.62
CA SER A 107 -9.28 25.71 0.28
C SER A 107 -7.91 25.49 -0.39
N THR A 108 -6.94 24.95 0.33
CA THR A 108 -5.61 24.61 -0.17
C THR A 108 -5.62 23.32 -1.00
N SER A 109 -4.62 23.21 -1.87
CA SER A 109 -4.31 21.97 -2.61
C SER A 109 -3.05 21.31 -2.05
N ILE A 110 -2.95 21.16 -0.72
CA ILE A 110 -1.83 20.43 -0.10
C ILE A 110 -2.24 18.96 0.04
N PRO A 111 -1.72 18.05 -0.81
CA PRO A 111 -1.89 16.64 -0.58
C PRO A 111 -0.89 16.14 0.46
N MET A 112 -1.29 15.13 1.21
CA MET A 112 -0.39 14.31 1.99
C MET A 112 -0.22 12.93 1.36
N LEU A 113 0.89 12.27 1.60
CA LEU A 113 1.14 10.89 1.16
C LEU A 113 1.49 10.03 2.38
N ALA A 114 0.77 8.92 2.57
CA ALA A 114 1.20 7.86 3.47
C ALA A 114 2.43 7.16 2.87
N PHE A 115 3.61 7.69 3.19
CA PHE A 115 4.88 7.36 2.56
C PHE A 115 5.57 6.21 3.29
N SER A 116 6.25 5.32 2.55
CA SER A 116 6.90 4.14 3.12
C SER A 116 8.39 4.05 2.85
N GLY A 117 8.95 4.91 1.98
CA GLY A 117 10.28 4.75 1.42
C GLY A 117 10.38 3.63 0.38
N GLY A 118 9.31 2.88 0.11
CA GLY A 118 9.27 1.86 -0.94
C GLY A 118 9.02 2.44 -2.33
N VAL A 119 9.39 1.67 -3.36
CA VAL A 119 9.24 2.00 -4.80
C VAL A 119 7.88 2.62 -5.14
N ASP A 120 6.79 1.98 -4.74
CA ASP A 120 5.44 2.41 -5.15
C ASP A 120 5.05 3.76 -4.50
N SER A 121 5.43 3.99 -3.24
CA SER A 121 5.22 5.29 -2.58
C SER A 121 6.17 6.39 -3.07
N THR A 122 7.40 6.03 -3.47
CA THR A 122 8.33 6.99 -4.10
C THR A 122 7.83 7.38 -5.49
N ALA A 123 7.38 6.42 -6.31
CA ALA A 123 6.75 6.69 -7.59
C ALA A 123 5.52 7.61 -7.46
N ALA A 124 4.69 7.38 -6.42
CA ALA A 124 3.58 8.27 -6.11
C ALA A 124 4.08 9.70 -5.84
N LEU A 125 5.06 9.87 -4.96
CA LEU A 125 5.62 11.19 -4.62
C LEU A 125 6.20 11.91 -5.87
N SER A 126 6.85 11.17 -6.78
CA SER A 126 7.44 11.71 -8.01
C SER A 126 6.44 12.39 -8.94
N VAL A 127 5.17 11.94 -8.95
CA VAL A 127 4.11 12.48 -9.81
C VAL A 127 3.12 13.38 -9.06
N MET A 128 3.23 13.47 -7.74
CA MET A 128 2.40 14.36 -6.92
C MET A 128 2.92 15.81 -6.93
N PRO A 129 2.11 16.81 -6.56
CA PRO A 129 2.54 18.21 -6.40
C PRO A 129 3.80 18.38 -5.56
N LYS A 130 4.63 19.40 -5.86
CA LYS A 130 5.89 19.63 -5.12
C LYS A 130 5.67 20.00 -3.65
N ASN A 131 4.52 20.58 -3.33
CA ASN A 131 4.09 20.90 -1.96
C ASN A 131 3.47 19.70 -1.22
N THR A 132 3.61 18.48 -1.74
CA THR A 132 3.12 17.27 -1.05
C THR A 132 3.87 17.07 0.26
N VAL A 133 3.13 16.79 1.33
CA VAL A 133 3.70 16.38 2.61
C VAL A 133 3.73 14.86 2.67
N SER A 134 4.92 14.27 2.66
CA SER A 134 5.09 12.83 2.83
C SER A 134 5.18 12.47 4.31
N VAL A 135 4.37 11.53 4.78
CA VAL A 135 4.36 11.12 6.19
C VAL A 135 4.65 9.63 6.29
N PHE A 136 5.80 9.32 6.88
CA PHE A 136 6.23 7.98 7.21
C PHE A 136 5.73 7.57 8.60
N MET A 137 5.03 6.43 8.66
CA MET A 137 4.66 5.80 9.92
C MET A 137 5.84 4.98 10.47
N ASP A 138 6.57 5.56 11.40
CA ASP A 138 7.70 4.93 12.08
C ASP A 138 7.22 3.94 13.14
N ARG A 139 7.59 2.68 12.98
CA ARG A 139 7.06 1.59 13.81
C ARG A 139 8.05 1.28 14.92
N PRO A 140 7.68 1.42 16.21
CA PRO A 140 8.59 1.07 17.28
C PRO A 140 8.84 -0.45 17.29
N LEU A 141 10.10 -0.84 17.48
CA LEU A 141 10.52 -2.23 17.57
C LEU A 141 10.29 -2.77 18.98
N LYS A 142 9.32 -3.68 19.16
CA LYS A 142 9.09 -4.40 20.42
C LYS A 142 9.61 -5.84 20.29
N GLY A 143 10.78 -6.11 20.85
CA GLY A 143 11.40 -7.45 20.84
C GLY A 143 12.09 -7.83 19.53
N LYS A 144 12.17 -9.14 19.24
CA LYS A 144 12.81 -9.65 18.01
C LYS A 144 11.89 -9.40 16.80
N SER A 145 12.40 -8.70 15.79
CA SER A 145 11.68 -8.41 14.55
C SER A 145 12.59 -8.58 13.35
N LEU A 146 12.02 -8.94 12.20
CA LEU A 146 12.69 -8.87 10.91
C LEU A 146 12.61 -7.47 10.29
N TYR A 147 11.83 -6.56 10.89
CA TYR A 147 11.69 -5.19 10.42
C TYR A 147 12.93 -4.38 10.77
N ASN A 148 13.46 -3.67 9.77
CA ASN A 148 14.55 -2.71 9.88
C ASN A 148 14.11 -1.39 9.21
N PRO A 149 13.85 -0.31 9.98
CA PRO A 149 13.38 0.95 9.43
C PRO A 149 14.49 1.81 8.79
N GLN A 150 15.76 1.42 8.89
CA GLN A 150 16.89 2.29 8.53
C GLN A 150 16.78 2.86 7.11
N ALA A 151 16.40 2.05 6.12
CA ALA A 151 16.25 2.55 4.75
C ALA A 151 15.13 3.59 4.62
N ALA A 152 14.01 3.41 5.35
CA ALA A 152 12.91 4.37 5.35
C ALA A 152 13.27 5.66 6.09
N HIS A 153 13.99 5.58 7.22
CA HIS A 153 14.51 6.76 7.91
C HIS A 153 15.46 7.56 7.00
N LEU A 154 16.41 6.90 6.34
CA LEU A 154 17.30 7.56 5.39
C LEU A 154 16.54 8.18 4.22
N ALA A 155 15.48 7.51 3.72
CA ALA A 155 14.64 8.07 2.67
C ALA A 155 13.96 9.38 3.08
N VAL A 156 13.40 9.43 4.30
CA VAL A 156 12.79 10.64 4.86
C VAL A 156 13.82 11.76 5.00
N GLU A 157 14.99 11.48 5.58
CA GLU A 157 16.04 12.49 5.78
C GLU A 157 16.59 13.01 4.45
N SER A 158 16.88 12.13 3.48
CA SER A 158 17.35 12.56 2.15
C SER A 158 16.31 13.40 1.40
N LEU A 159 15.02 13.12 1.56
CA LEU A 159 13.95 13.95 1.00
C LEU A 159 13.93 15.35 1.63
N LYS A 160 14.11 15.44 2.96
CA LYS A 160 14.21 16.74 3.66
C LYS A 160 15.42 17.54 3.17
N GLU A 161 16.59 16.91 3.02
CA GLU A 161 17.82 17.56 2.57
C GLU A 161 17.67 18.24 1.21
N ILE A 162 16.85 17.67 0.31
CA ILE A 162 16.59 18.23 -1.02
C ILE A 162 15.31 19.08 -1.08
N GLY A 163 14.71 19.41 0.07
CA GLY A 163 13.65 20.41 0.20
C GLY A 163 12.21 19.87 0.15
N TYR A 164 11.98 18.56 0.24
CA TYR A 164 10.63 18.02 0.45
C TYR A 164 10.21 18.17 1.91
N VAL A 165 8.91 18.33 2.13
CA VAL A 165 8.33 18.14 3.47
C VAL A 165 8.10 16.65 3.67
N SER A 166 8.95 16.03 4.49
CA SER A 166 8.87 14.60 4.81
C SER A 166 8.94 14.41 6.31
N GLU A 167 7.94 13.79 6.91
CA GLU A 167 7.83 13.62 8.36
C GLU A 167 7.90 12.15 8.75
N SER A 168 8.61 11.85 9.83
CA SER A 168 8.64 10.53 10.45
C SER A 168 7.86 10.60 11.76
N VAL A 169 6.79 9.82 11.86
CA VAL A 169 5.86 9.87 13.00
C VAL A 169 5.78 8.49 13.64
N GLN A 170 6.17 8.39 14.91
CA GLN A 170 6.08 7.13 15.63
C GLN A 170 4.64 6.73 15.86
N CYS A 171 4.30 5.49 15.50
CA CYS A 171 2.99 4.92 15.74
C CYS A 171 3.06 3.40 15.93
N ASP A 172 2.40 2.89 16.97
CA ASP A 172 2.45 1.48 17.35
C ASP A 172 1.14 0.71 17.08
N LEU A 173 0.28 1.23 16.19
CA LEU A 173 -1.01 0.63 15.84
C LEU A 173 -0.95 -0.82 15.33
N GLU A 174 0.19 -1.26 14.79
CA GLU A 174 0.34 -2.63 14.28
C GLU A 174 0.31 -3.68 15.41
N TYR A 175 0.57 -3.26 16.65
CA TYR A 175 0.52 -4.14 17.82
C TYR A 175 -0.89 -4.35 18.37
N VAL A 176 -1.89 -3.58 17.88
CA VAL A 176 -3.31 -3.88 18.15
C VAL A 176 -3.70 -5.22 17.55
N ARG A 177 -2.98 -5.70 16.53
CA ARG A 177 -3.20 -6.97 15.86
C ARG A 177 -2.11 -7.99 16.21
N HIS A 178 -2.49 -9.26 16.34
CA HIS A 178 -1.57 -10.40 16.36
C HIS A 178 -1.92 -11.43 15.28
N PRO A 179 -0.95 -11.92 14.47
CA PRO A 179 0.44 -11.47 14.41
C PRO A 179 0.59 -9.98 14.10
N VAL A 180 1.72 -9.37 14.47
CA VAL A 180 1.95 -7.92 14.28
C VAL A 180 1.76 -7.55 12.81
N GLY A 181 1.03 -6.47 12.56
CA GLY A 181 0.78 -5.93 11.23
C GLY A 181 -0.41 -4.99 11.21
N PHE A 182 -0.63 -4.33 10.08
CA PHE A 182 -1.75 -3.41 9.91
C PHE A 182 -3.13 -4.05 10.16
N PRO A 183 -3.97 -3.47 11.03
CA PRO A 183 -5.35 -3.93 11.22
C PRO A 183 -6.23 -3.77 9.97
N THR A 184 -6.04 -2.68 9.23
CA THR A 184 -6.62 -2.45 7.90
C THR A 184 -5.57 -1.90 6.95
N ASP A 185 -5.77 -2.05 5.65
CA ASP A 185 -4.80 -1.66 4.63
C ASP A 185 -4.50 -0.15 4.57
N LEU A 186 -5.45 0.71 4.95
CA LEU A 186 -5.23 2.16 5.04
C LEU A 186 -4.77 2.65 6.42
N SER A 187 -4.64 1.76 7.42
CA SER A 187 -4.26 2.16 8.78
C SER A 187 -2.86 2.76 8.88
N ASN A 188 -1.97 2.51 7.91
CA ASN A 188 -0.69 3.20 7.81
C ASN A 188 -0.81 4.71 7.57
N GLY A 189 -1.98 5.20 7.15
CA GLY A 189 -2.29 6.62 6.98
C GLY A 189 -2.74 7.33 8.25
N VAL A 190 -2.85 6.64 9.40
CA VAL A 190 -3.27 7.23 10.68
C VAL A 190 -2.42 8.46 11.07
N PRO A 191 -1.07 8.43 11.00
CA PRO A 191 -0.29 9.65 11.25
C PRO A 191 -0.66 10.81 10.32
N ALA A 192 -0.81 10.56 9.01
CA ALA A 192 -1.18 11.59 8.06
C ALA A 192 -2.57 12.19 8.36
N LEU A 193 -3.54 11.35 8.76
CA LEU A 193 -4.86 11.80 9.18
C LEU A 193 -4.81 12.75 10.38
N LEU A 194 -4.01 12.42 11.40
CA LEU A 194 -3.91 13.19 12.62
C LEU A 194 -3.13 14.50 12.45
N LEU A 195 -2.31 14.59 11.41
CA LEU A 195 -1.56 15.79 11.03
C LEU A 195 -2.24 16.61 9.92
N ALA A 196 -3.43 16.20 9.48
CA ALA A 196 -4.11 16.84 8.35
C ALA A 196 -4.40 18.32 8.58
N ASP A 197 -4.82 18.72 9.78
CA ASP A 197 -5.07 20.14 10.10
C ASP A 197 -3.78 20.94 10.26
N TYR A 198 -2.76 20.32 10.85
CA TYR A 198 -1.44 20.94 11.02
C TYR A 198 -0.82 21.33 9.67
N PHE A 199 -0.93 20.45 8.67
CA PHE A 199 -0.46 20.72 7.31
C PHE A 199 -1.51 21.37 6.39
N ASN A 200 -2.70 21.67 6.90
CA ASN A 200 -3.82 22.18 6.13
C ASN A 200 -4.10 21.36 4.85
N ALA A 201 -4.18 20.04 5.02
CA ALA A 201 -4.27 19.07 3.96
C ALA A 201 -5.69 18.91 3.43
N SER A 202 -5.81 18.76 2.11
CA SER A 202 -7.09 18.54 1.41
C SER A 202 -7.26 17.12 0.88
N SER A 203 -6.20 16.32 0.86
CA SER A 203 -6.26 14.91 0.45
C SER A 203 -5.15 14.10 1.12
N ILE A 204 -5.39 12.80 1.29
CA ILE A 204 -4.37 11.83 1.71
C ILE A 204 -4.26 10.77 0.64
N ALA A 205 -3.03 10.57 0.16
CA ALA A 205 -2.71 9.64 -0.90
C ALA A 205 -2.07 8.36 -0.37
N PHE A 206 -2.25 7.27 -1.13
CA PHE A 206 -1.62 5.98 -0.90
C PHE A 206 -1.02 5.43 -2.19
N GLY A 207 0.08 4.69 -2.10
CA GLY A 207 0.77 4.05 -3.23
C GLY A 207 0.10 2.75 -3.70
N THR A 208 -1.23 2.72 -3.80
CA THR A 208 -1.97 1.55 -4.30
C THR A 208 -1.75 1.43 -5.81
N VAL A 209 -1.18 0.30 -6.27
CA VAL A 209 -0.85 0.03 -7.67
C VAL A 209 -2.01 -0.62 -8.44
N LEU A 210 -1.89 -0.69 -9.77
CA LEU A 210 -2.86 -1.28 -10.70
C LEU A 210 -3.29 -2.69 -10.32
N GLU A 211 -2.36 -3.53 -9.86
CA GLU A 211 -2.64 -4.90 -9.42
C GLU A 211 -3.64 -4.91 -8.25
N SER A 212 -3.44 -4.04 -7.27
CA SER A 212 -4.27 -3.98 -6.06
C SER A 212 -5.62 -3.30 -6.32
N ALA A 213 -5.62 -2.21 -7.10
CA ALA A 213 -6.84 -1.50 -7.42
C ALA A 213 -7.73 -2.33 -8.36
N TYR A 214 -7.22 -2.68 -9.54
CA TYR A 214 -8.02 -3.27 -10.61
C TYR A 214 -7.94 -4.79 -10.70
N GLY A 215 -7.22 -5.46 -9.80
CA GLY A 215 -7.14 -6.92 -9.76
C GLY A 215 -6.24 -7.52 -10.85
N ILE A 216 -5.36 -6.73 -11.47
CA ILE A 216 -4.44 -7.21 -12.49
C ILE A 216 -3.39 -8.12 -11.83
N GLY A 217 -3.16 -9.31 -12.40
CA GLY A 217 -2.37 -10.36 -11.74
C GLY A 217 -3.09 -11.09 -10.62
N HIS A 218 -4.37 -10.76 -10.36
CA HIS A 218 -5.31 -11.59 -9.62
C HIS A 218 -6.27 -12.28 -10.58
N GLU A 219 -7.14 -13.14 -10.04
CA GLU A 219 -8.03 -13.99 -10.85
C GLU A 219 -8.94 -13.21 -11.81
N ARG A 220 -9.40 -12.01 -11.42
CA ARG A 220 -10.38 -11.22 -12.18
C ARG A 220 -10.17 -9.72 -12.00
N TYR A 221 -10.46 -8.99 -13.08
CA TYR A 221 -10.61 -7.54 -13.08
C TYR A 221 -11.62 -7.06 -12.02
N ARG A 222 -11.39 -5.87 -11.50
CA ARG A 222 -12.29 -5.13 -10.61
C ARG A 222 -12.35 -3.67 -11.03
N ASP A 223 -13.55 -3.13 -11.18
CA ASP A 223 -13.74 -1.69 -11.34
C ASP A 223 -13.67 -1.02 -9.95
N TYR A 224 -12.46 -0.62 -9.56
CA TYR A 224 -12.17 -0.14 -8.21
C TYR A 224 -12.96 1.11 -7.79
N PRO A 225 -13.08 2.17 -8.63
CA PRO A 225 -13.86 3.37 -8.30
C PRO A 225 -15.32 3.12 -7.85
N ILE A 226 -15.95 2.04 -8.30
CA ILE A 226 -17.32 1.66 -7.90
C ILE A 226 -17.34 0.49 -6.90
N GLY A 227 -16.17 0.01 -6.49
CA GLY A 227 -16.02 -1.12 -5.58
C GLY A 227 -16.31 -0.76 -4.12
N ALA A 228 -16.78 -1.74 -3.36
CA ALA A 228 -17.18 -1.55 -1.96
C ALA A 228 -16.07 -0.96 -1.07
N HIS A 229 -14.81 -1.34 -1.31
CA HIS A 229 -13.67 -0.81 -0.56
C HIS A 229 -13.48 0.69 -0.78
N TYR A 230 -13.41 1.14 -2.05
CA TYR A 230 -13.27 2.57 -2.34
C TYR A 230 -14.49 3.35 -1.88
N THR A 231 -15.71 2.89 -2.14
CA THR A 231 -16.94 3.56 -1.68
C THR A 231 -16.95 3.71 -0.16
N PHE A 232 -16.56 2.67 0.58
CA PHE A 232 -16.48 2.70 2.04
C PHE A 232 -15.49 3.77 2.51
N TYR A 233 -14.22 3.68 2.10
CA TYR A 233 -13.18 4.58 2.60
C TYR A 233 -13.32 6.00 2.05
N SER A 234 -13.62 6.19 0.76
CA SER A 234 -13.81 7.54 0.20
C SER A 234 -14.95 8.28 0.89
N THR A 235 -16.05 7.61 1.26
CA THR A 235 -17.14 8.23 2.04
C THR A 235 -16.65 8.70 3.41
N LEU A 236 -15.88 7.87 4.11
CA LEU A 236 -15.34 8.22 5.43
C LEU A 236 -14.33 9.37 5.37
N PHE A 237 -13.40 9.34 4.41
CA PHE A 237 -12.44 10.41 4.20
C PHE A 237 -13.16 11.73 3.83
N ASN A 238 -14.14 11.69 2.91
CA ASN A 238 -14.89 12.88 2.53
C ASN A 238 -15.67 13.48 3.71
N ALA A 239 -16.18 12.64 4.60
CA ALA A 239 -16.91 13.09 5.78
C ALA A 239 -16.05 13.92 6.75
N VAL A 240 -14.73 13.68 6.77
CA VAL A 240 -13.75 14.47 7.52
C VAL A 240 -13.10 15.57 6.68
N GLY A 241 -13.64 15.90 5.50
CA GLY A 241 -13.10 16.97 4.65
C GLY A 241 -11.75 16.60 4.00
N LEU A 242 -11.49 15.33 3.75
CA LEU A 242 -10.30 14.84 3.05
C LEU A 242 -10.70 13.98 1.85
N HIS A 243 -9.98 14.11 0.74
CA HIS A 243 -10.13 13.17 -0.35
C HIS A 243 -9.15 11.99 -0.23
N LEU A 244 -9.63 10.76 -0.41
CA LEU A 244 -8.79 9.57 -0.56
C LEU A 244 -8.20 9.52 -1.97
N SER A 245 -6.90 9.76 -2.11
CA SER A 245 -6.23 9.80 -3.43
C SER A 245 -5.36 8.57 -3.72
N LEU A 246 -5.40 8.06 -4.94
CA LEU A 246 -4.64 6.88 -5.35
C LEU A 246 -3.91 7.14 -6.68
N PRO A 247 -2.83 7.95 -6.68
CA PRO A 247 -2.14 8.36 -7.91
C PRO A 247 -1.53 7.19 -8.69
N MET A 248 -1.18 6.09 -8.02
CA MET A 248 -0.59 4.90 -8.65
C MET A 248 -1.64 3.85 -9.05
N ALA A 249 -2.94 4.09 -8.85
CA ALA A 249 -3.96 3.06 -9.10
C ALA A 249 -4.02 2.59 -10.56
N GLY A 250 -3.57 3.41 -11.52
CA GLY A 250 -3.46 3.02 -12.93
C GLY A 250 -2.05 2.64 -13.38
N VAL A 251 -1.12 2.46 -12.44
CA VAL A 251 0.30 2.17 -12.71
C VAL A 251 0.64 0.83 -12.09
N SER A 252 1.14 -0.09 -12.90
CA SER A 252 1.55 -1.42 -12.41
C SER A 252 2.84 -1.34 -11.59
N GLU A 253 3.21 -2.44 -10.93
CA GLU A 253 4.50 -2.52 -10.27
C GLU A 253 5.68 -2.30 -11.25
N VAL A 254 5.54 -2.73 -12.51
CA VAL A 254 6.50 -2.46 -13.60
C VAL A 254 6.60 -0.96 -13.85
N GLY A 255 5.45 -0.30 -14.00
CA GLY A 255 5.39 1.15 -14.22
C GLY A 255 5.97 1.95 -13.05
N THR A 256 5.74 1.53 -11.80
CA THR A 256 6.34 2.20 -10.63
C THR A 256 7.87 2.09 -10.60
N ALA A 257 8.43 0.93 -11.00
CA ALA A 257 9.87 0.77 -11.12
C ALA A 257 10.45 1.70 -12.19
N MET A 258 9.79 1.81 -13.35
CA MET A 258 10.19 2.73 -14.42
C MET A 258 10.11 4.22 -14.02
N ILE A 259 9.10 4.60 -13.22
CA ILE A 259 8.99 5.97 -12.67
C ILE A 259 10.17 6.23 -11.73
N VAL A 260 10.42 5.33 -10.77
CA VAL A 260 11.49 5.49 -9.78
C VAL A 260 12.85 5.60 -10.44
N GLU A 261 13.17 4.74 -11.41
CA GLU A 261 14.44 4.79 -12.15
C GLU A 261 14.70 6.17 -12.74
N LYS A 262 13.71 6.76 -13.40
CA LYS A 262 13.83 8.04 -14.08
C LYS A 262 13.67 9.24 -13.15
N SER A 263 13.20 9.03 -11.92
CA SER A 263 12.83 10.11 -11.03
C SER A 263 14.06 10.70 -10.32
N PRO A 264 14.17 12.03 -10.18
CA PRO A 264 15.24 12.66 -9.40
C PRO A 264 15.27 12.24 -7.92
N ILE A 265 14.17 11.71 -7.39
CA ILE A 265 14.08 11.20 -6.01
C ILE A 265 14.12 9.67 -5.95
N GLY A 266 14.36 8.98 -7.08
CA GLY A 266 14.36 7.53 -7.16
C GLY A 266 15.36 6.86 -6.22
N PHE A 267 16.49 7.54 -5.97
CA PHE A 267 17.59 7.06 -5.12
C PHE A 267 17.19 6.78 -3.66
N VAL A 268 16.04 7.27 -3.18
CA VAL A 268 15.55 7.00 -1.81
C VAL A 268 14.75 5.70 -1.71
N ALA A 269 14.38 5.08 -2.84
CA ALA A 269 13.44 3.98 -2.86
C ALA A 269 14.09 2.64 -2.48
N GLN A 270 13.53 1.97 -1.47
CA GLN A 270 13.83 0.58 -1.17
C GLN A 270 12.58 -0.19 -0.72
N SER A 271 12.17 -1.20 -1.49
CA SER A 271 11.02 -2.04 -1.12
C SER A 271 11.28 -3.00 0.04
N CYS A 272 12.55 -3.35 0.30
CA CYS A 272 12.91 -4.28 1.37
C CYS A 272 12.86 -3.58 2.73
N ILE A 273 11.99 -4.07 3.60
CA ILE A 273 11.86 -3.59 4.99
C ILE A 273 12.71 -4.39 5.99
N ARG A 274 13.51 -5.36 5.52
CA ARG A 274 14.33 -6.26 6.36
C ARG A 274 15.82 -5.98 6.27
N GLY A 275 16.24 -5.33 5.18
CA GLY A 275 17.63 -4.95 4.92
C GLY A 275 17.94 -3.52 5.36
N THR A 276 19.18 -3.11 5.14
CA THR A 276 19.64 -1.73 5.28
C THR A 276 19.59 -1.02 3.93
N MET A 277 19.77 0.31 3.88
CA MET A 277 19.79 1.03 2.60
C MET A 277 20.84 0.43 1.66
N ASN A 278 20.49 0.24 0.38
CA ASN A 278 21.31 -0.39 -0.65
C ASN A 278 21.77 -1.83 -0.35
N ASN A 279 21.22 -2.45 0.70
CA ASN A 279 21.58 -3.80 1.14
C ASN A 279 20.29 -4.54 1.52
N PRO A 280 19.41 -4.82 0.54
CA PRO A 280 18.17 -5.55 0.77
C PRO A 280 18.48 -6.97 1.30
N CYS A 281 17.52 -7.59 1.99
CA CYS A 281 17.76 -8.90 2.59
C CYS A 281 17.95 -10.05 1.59
N LEU A 282 17.55 -9.84 0.33
CA LEU A 282 17.59 -10.81 -0.80
C LEU A 282 16.91 -12.17 -0.53
N LYS A 283 16.14 -12.27 0.56
CA LYS A 283 15.54 -13.54 1.02
C LYS A 283 14.01 -13.49 1.11
N CYS A 284 13.38 -12.36 0.86
CA CYS A 284 11.92 -12.21 0.96
C CYS A 284 11.25 -12.15 -0.42
N TRP A 285 9.95 -12.38 -0.45
CA TRP A 285 9.17 -12.36 -1.69
C TRP A 285 9.31 -11.04 -2.48
N LYS A 286 9.29 -9.91 -1.77
CA LYS A 286 9.48 -8.59 -2.40
C LYS A 286 10.85 -8.43 -3.03
N CYS A 287 11.92 -8.94 -2.40
CA CYS A 287 13.27 -8.88 -2.96
C CYS A 287 13.37 -9.71 -4.23
N PHE A 288 12.84 -10.95 -4.24
CA PHE A 288 12.82 -11.76 -5.46
C PHE A 288 12.13 -11.01 -6.60
N ARG A 289 10.88 -10.58 -6.41
CA ARG A 289 10.12 -9.90 -7.47
C ARG A 289 10.78 -8.62 -7.96
N LYS A 290 11.28 -7.77 -7.06
CA LYS A 290 11.89 -6.49 -7.43
C LYS A 290 13.27 -6.68 -8.09
N ALA A 291 14.06 -7.66 -7.66
CA ALA A 291 15.34 -7.97 -8.30
C ALA A 291 15.13 -8.53 -9.71
N THR A 292 14.25 -9.54 -9.88
CA THR A 292 13.95 -10.09 -11.21
C THR A 292 13.34 -9.06 -12.15
N LEU A 293 12.52 -8.15 -11.62
CA LEU A 293 11.99 -7.03 -12.39
C LEU A 293 13.08 -6.02 -12.79
N GLY A 294 14.01 -5.71 -11.88
CA GLY A 294 15.15 -4.84 -12.17
C GLY A 294 15.98 -5.36 -13.34
N HIS A 295 16.36 -6.63 -13.31
CA HIS A 295 17.07 -7.28 -14.43
C HIS A 295 16.25 -7.27 -15.73
N ALA A 296 14.95 -7.56 -15.65
CA ALA A 296 14.06 -7.58 -16.82
C ALA A 296 13.85 -6.20 -17.47
N LEU A 297 14.15 -5.12 -16.75
CA LEU A 297 14.04 -3.74 -17.21
C LEU A 297 15.42 -3.11 -17.48
N ASP A 298 16.51 -3.88 -17.35
CA ASP A 298 17.89 -3.38 -17.44
C ASP A 298 18.15 -2.18 -16.50
N LEU A 299 17.57 -2.23 -15.30
CA LEU A 299 17.81 -1.24 -14.26
C LEU A 299 19.13 -1.59 -13.55
N ASP A 300 19.90 -0.56 -13.19
CA ASP A 300 21.12 -0.71 -12.37
C ASP A 300 20.72 -1.19 -10.97
N SER A 301 20.47 -2.49 -10.85
CA SER A 301 19.88 -3.11 -9.67
C SER A 301 20.88 -3.32 -8.54
N GLY A 302 22.15 -2.89 -8.72
CA GLY A 302 23.21 -2.87 -7.72
C GLY A 302 23.56 -4.22 -7.07
N SER A 303 22.87 -5.31 -7.44
CA SER A 303 22.93 -6.59 -6.75
C SER A 303 23.21 -7.70 -7.76
N PRO A 304 24.41 -8.33 -7.72
CA PRO A 304 24.79 -9.46 -8.59
C PRO A 304 24.12 -10.77 -8.13
N ALA A 305 22.89 -10.70 -7.61
CA ALA A 305 22.21 -11.85 -7.04
C ALA A 305 21.72 -12.77 -8.15
N THR A 306 22.29 -13.97 -8.21
CA THR A 306 21.81 -15.07 -9.06
C THR A 306 20.37 -15.44 -8.68
N ILE A 307 19.61 -16.00 -9.61
CA ILE A 307 18.22 -16.43 -9.35
C ILE A 307 18.19 -17.46 -8.22
N SER A 308 19.11 -18.43 -8.25
CA SER A 308 19.31 -19.41 -7.18
C SER A 308 19.49 -18.77 -5.81
N SER A 309 20.28 -17.70 -5.70
CA SER A 309 20.51 -17.00 -4.41
C SER A 309 19.26 -16.35 -3.82
N LEU A 310 18.27 -16.03 -4.66
CA LEU A 310 17.00 -15.42 -4.26
C LEU A 310 15.96 -16.48 -3.80
N LEU A 311 16.15 -17.76 -4.10
CA LEU A 311 15.20 -18.85 -3.82
C LEU A 311 15.19 -19.32 -2.36
N SER A 312 14.88 -18.41 -1.43
CA SER A 312 14.62 -18.77 -0.05
C SER A 312 13.36 -19.64 0.09
N ARG A 313 13.18 -20.29 1.25
CA ARG A 313 11.94 -21.04 1.58
C ARG A 313 10.68 -20.16 1.42
N GLU A 314 10.75 -18.89 1.79
CA GLU A 314 9.63 -17.95 1.62
C GLU A 314 9.32 -17.73 0.14
N VAL A 315 10.35 -17.54 -0.68
CA VAL A 315 10.23 -17.29 -2.12
C VAL A 315 9.69 -18.53 -2.83
N LYS A 316 10.28 -19.71 -2.59
CA LYS A 316 9.79 -20.99 -3.12
C LYS A 316 8.31 -21.20 -2.78
N SER A 317 7.91 -21.02 -1.52
CA SER A 317 6.51 -21.14 -1.09
C SER A 317 5.56 -20.16 -1.80
N LYS A 318 6.03 -18.98 -2.20
CA LYS A 318 5.22 -18.01 -2.97
C LYS A 318 5.14 -18.34 -4.45
N LEU A 319 6.21 -18.88 -5.02
CA LEU A 319 6.26 -19.35 -6.41
C LEU A 319 5.42 -20.62 -6.62
N LEU A 320 5.27 -21.45 -5.58
CA LEU A 320 4.38 -22.60 -5.57
C LEU A 320 2.93 -22.26 -5.20
N ALA A 321 2.60 -20.99 -4.98
CA ALA A 321 1.19 -20.60 -4.84
C ALA A 321 0.49 -20.66 -6.21
N TYR A 322 -0.81 -20.99 -6.20
CA TYR A 322 -1.62 -21.10 -7.40
C TYR A 322 -2.93 -20.30 -7.22
N PRO A 323 -3.05 -19.07 -7.77
CA PRO A 323 -2.04 -18.32 -8.54
C PRO A 323 -0.85 -17.83 -7.69
N ILE A 324 0.23 -17.44 -8.37
CA ILE A 324 1.38 -16.76 -7.75
C ILE A 324 0.96 -15.33 -7.37
N SER A 325 1.40 -14.83 -6.21
CA SER A 325 1.10 -13.44 -5.83
C SER A 325 1.82 -12.44 -6.76
N HIS A 326 1.07 -11.62 -7.51
CA HIS A 326 1.61 -10.77 -8.59
C HIS A 326 2.19 -11.60 -9.75
N GLU A 327 1.47 -12.64 -10.18
CA GLU A 327 1.90 -13.54 -11.25
C GLU A 327 2.16 -12.81 -12.57
N ASN A 328 1.40 -11.74 -12.86
CA ASN A 328 1.65 -10.84 -13.99
C ASN A 328 3.06 -10.23 -13.94
N VAL A 329 3.51 -9.74 -12.79
CA VAL A 329 4.84 -9.13 -12.65
C VAL A 329 5.93 -10.19 -12.82
N VAL A 330 5.74 -11.37 -12.21
CA VAL A 330 6.66 -12.50 -12.39
C VAL A 330 6.74 -12.91 -13.86
N ALA A 331 5.61 -13.06 -14.54
CA ALA A 331 5.54 -13.38 -15.96
C ALA A 331 6.22 -12.33 -16.83
N PHE A 332 6.01 -11.05 -16.53
CA PHE A 332 6.68 -9.94 -17.19
C PHE A 332 8.20 -10.06 -17.04
N SER A 333 8.68 -10.31 -15.81
CA SER A 333 10.09 -10.46 -15.50
C SER A 333 10.71 -11.67 -16.22
N MET A 334 10.12 -12.86 -16.09
CA MET A 334 10.71 -14.10 -16.64
C MET A 334 10.85 -14.07 -18.17
N ARG A 335 9.94 -13.39 -18.87
CA ARG A 335 10.00 -13.22 -20.34
C ARG A 335 11.12 -12.29 -20.81
N ARG A 336 11.60 -11.41 -19.94
CA ARG A 336 12.56 -10.35 -20.26
C ARG A 336 13.85 -10.47 -19.48
N TYR A 337 13.95 -11.47 -18.60
CA TYR A 337 15.14 -11.70 -17.81
C TYR A 337 16.33 -12.00 -18.73
N PRO A 338 17.47 -11.32 -18.59
CA PRO A 338 18.62 -11.51 -19.45
C PRO A 338 19.12 -12.96 -19.38
N ARG A 339 19.44 -13.53 -20.54
CA ARG A 339 19.88 -14.94 -20.67
C ARG A 339 21.36 -15.07 -21.02
N GLU A 340 22.06 -13.95 -21.11
CA GLU A 340 23.49 -13.92 -21.35
C GLU A 340 24.23 -14.17 -20.03
N GLU A 341 25.29 -14.98 -20.07
CA GLU A 341 26.21 -15.20 -18.93
C GLU A 341 25.57 -15.79 -17.65
N ILE A 342 24.41 -16.48 -17.76
CA ILE A 342 23.82 -17.24 -16.65
C ILE A 342 24.35 -18.68 -16.61
N ASP A 343 24.55 -19.23 -15.41
CA ASP A 343 24.97 -20.62 -15.24
C ASP A 343 23.83 -21.62 -15.55
N ALA A 344 24.18 -22.90 -15.63
CA ALA A 344 23.24 -23.96 -16.02
C ALA A 344 22.09 -24.16 -15.02
N ASP A 345 22.35 -23.95 -13.72
CA ASP A 345 21.36 -24.14 -12.66
C ASP A 345 20.36 -22.99 -12.68
N ASP A 346 20.85 -21.74 -12.75
CA ASP A 346 20.03 -20.55 -12.91
C ASP A 346 19.20 -20.59 -14.21
N SER A 347 19.80 -21.05 -15.32
CA SER A 347 19.07 -21.23 -16.59
C SER A 347 17.93 -22.22 -16.44
N ARG A 348 18.17 -23.38 -15.80
CA ARG A 348 17.15 -24.40 -15.56
C ARG A 348 16.00 -23.84 -14.72
N ILE A 349 16.29 -23.11 -13.66
CA ILE A 349 15.27 -22.47 -12.80
C ILE A 349 14.46 -21.44 -13.60
N LEU A 350 15.13 -20.56 -14.35
CA LEU A 350 14.48 -19.54 -15.16
C LEU A 350 13.57 -20.15 -16.24
N ASP A 351 13.98 -21.25 -16.84
CA ASP A 351 13.18 -21.98 -17.83
C ASP A 351 11.94 -22.58 -17.19
N SER A 352 12.07 -23.27 -16.05
CA SER A 352 10.92 -23.78 -15.30
C SER A 352 9.96 -22.68 -14.86
N LEU A 353 10.48 -21.52 -14.41
CA LEU A 353 9.66 -20.37 -14.03
C LEU A 353 8.98 -19.72 -15.24
N LEU A 354 9.66 -19.61 -16.38
CA LEU A 354 9.07 -19.11 -17.62
C LEU A 354 7.96 -20.04 -18.11
N GLU A 355 8.21 -21.35 -18.12
CA GLU A 355 7.21 -22.35 -18.48
C GLU A 355 5.99 -22.29 -17.56
N ARG A 356 6.19 -22.06 -16.27
CA ARG A 356 5.10 -21.89 -15.28
C ARG A 356 4.19 -20.71 -15.59
N VAL A 357 4.69 -19.65 -16.24
CA VAL A 357 3.96 -18.38 -16.43
C VAL A 357 3.71 -18.01 -17.89
N LYS A 358 4.16 -18.84 -18.84
CA LYS A 358 4.11 -18.53 -20.27
C LYS A 358 2.70 -18.31 -20.82
N GLY A 359 1.69 -18.96 -20.21
CA GLY A 359 0.30 -18.92 -20.67
C GLY A 359 -0.46 -17.61 -20.38
N ILE A 360 0.12 -16.67 -19.63
CA ILE A 360 -0.47 -15.35 -19.40
C ILE A 360 -0.43 -14.52 -20.72
N SER A 361 -1.33 -13.55 -20.92
CA SER A 361 -1.38 -12.72 -22.14
C SER A 361 -0.12 -11.85 -22.33
N ASP A 362 -0.07 -11.02 -23.39
CA ASP A 362 1.01 -10.04 -23.55
C ASP A 362 0.90 -8.94 -22.49
N LEU A 363 1.96 -8.78 -21.70
CA LEU A 363 1.98 -7.90 -20.54
C LEU A 363 2.66 -6.55 -20.84
N ALA A 364 2.79 -6.17 -22.12
CA ALA A 364 3.34 -4.89 -22.52
C ALA A 364 2.61 -3.70 -21.88
N PHE A 365 1.29 -3.82 -21.64
CA PHE A 365 0.50 -2.78 -21.00
C PHE A 365 0.98 -2.42 -19.58
N LEU A 366 1.74 -3.31 -18.90
CA LEU A 366 2.28 -3.01 -17.58
C LEU A 366 3.28 -1.84 -17.59
N THR A 367 3.89 -1.52 -18.73
CA THR A 367 4.82 -0.37 -18.87
C THR A 367 4.10 0.94 -19.18
N ARG A 368 2.76 0.98 -19.14
CA ARG A 368 1.94 2.14 -19.51
C ARG A 368 0.97 2.53 -18.40
N TRP A 369 0.43 3.75 -18.50
CA TRP A 369 -0.54 4.28 -17.56
C TRP A 369 -1.98 4.03 -18.02
N TYR A 370 -2.76 3.34 -17.18
CA TYR A 370 -4.20 3.20 -17.32
C TYR A 370 -4.91 4.50 -16.91
N LYS A 371 -5.04 5.42 -17.87
CA LYS A 371 -5.59 6.78 -17.71
C LYS A 371 -6.96 6.85 -17.01
N PRO A 372 -7.92 5.92 -17.18
CA PRO A 372 -9.20 6.00 -16.46
C PRO A 372 -9.05 6.12 -14.94
N SER A 373 -7.96 5.59 -14.36
CA SER A 373 -7.66 5.71 -12.92
C SER A 373 -7.49 7.14 -12.39
N GLN A 374 -7.29 8.15 -13.25
CA GLN A 374 -7.10 9.55 -12.84
C GLN A 374 -8.27 10.09 -11.99
N ILE A 375 -9.46 9.49 -12.08
CA ILE A 375 -10.62 9.86 -11.27
C ILE A 375 -10.38 9.63 -9.77
N LEU A 376 -9.46 8.75 -9.40
CA LEU A 376 -9.04 8.46 -8.03
C LEU A 376 -8.02 9.49 -7.51
N VAL A 377 -7.62 10.46 -8.32
CA VAL A 377 -6.78 11.59 -7.91
C VAL A 377 -7.66 12.80 -7.60
N HIS A 378 -7.36 13.51 -6.52
CA HIS A 378 -8.14 14.67 -6.10
C HIS A 378 -8.15 15.74 -7.21
N SER A 379 -9.32 16.32 -7.48
CA SER A 379 -9.53 17.22 -8.62
C SER A 379 -8.60 18.42 -8.61
N SER A 380 -8.24 18.94 -7.43
CA SER A 380 -7.45 20.17 -7.31
C SER A 380 -6.00 20.05 -7.76
N TRP A 381 -5.49 18.82 -7.96
CA TRP A 381 -4.13 18.58 -8.46
C TRP A 381 -4.05 17.47 -9.53
N ARG A 382 -5.20 17.01 -10.04
CA ARG A 382 -5.28 15.95 -11.05
C ARG A 382 -4.60 16.33 -12.36
N GLU A 383 -4.71 17.59 -12.77
CA GLU A 383 -4.07 18.09 -13.99
C GLU A 383 -2.55 18.06 -13.89
N ASP A 384 -1.99 18.59 -12.81
CA ASP A 384 -0.55 18.54 -12.51
C ASP A 384 -0.03 17.09 -12.47
N PHE A 385 -0.76 16.19 -11.80
CA PHE A 385 -0.45 14.77 -11.80
C PHE A 385 -0.45 14.18 -13.20
N THR A 386 -1.46 14.51 -14.01
CA THR A 386 -1.60 14.01 -15.37
C THR A 386 -0.46 14.48 -16.26
N HIS A 387 0.00 15.73 -16.11
CA HIS A 387 1.17 16.22 -16.83
C HIS A 387 2.44 15.48 -16.40
N LYS A 388 2.67 15.33 -15.09
CA LYS A 388 3.88 14.69 -14.56
C LYS A 388 3.99 13.21 -14.91
N ILE A 389 2.91 12.44 -14.79
CA ILE A 389 2.96 11.00 -15.07
C ILE A 389 3.35 10.71 -16.52
N LEU A 390 2.99 11.61 -17.45
CA LEU A 390 3.34 11.52 -18.87
C LEU A 390 4.82 11.80 -19.17
N GLU A 391 5.57 12.37 -18.23
CA GLU A 391 7.02 12.47 -18.32
C GLU A 391 7.70 11.11 -18.17
N PHE A 392 7.01 10.14 -17.54
CA PHE A 392 7.55 8.82 -17.21
C PHE A 392 7.00 7.70 -18.07
N LEU A 393 5.68 7.70 -18.30
CA LEU A 393 4.92 6.61 -18.90
C LEU A 393 3.99 7.11 -20.02
N GLU A 394 3.84 6.30 -21.06
CA GLU A 394 2.84 6.52 -22.10
C GLU A 394 1.42 6.18 -21.59
N VAL A 395 0.41 6.81 -22.20
CA VAL A 395 -0.98 6.41 -21.98
C VAL A 395 -1.24 5.07 -22.65
N MET A 396 -1.94 4.19 -21.93
CA MET A 396 -2.40 2.91 -22.47
C MET A 396 -3.37 3.12 -23.66
N PRO A 397 -3.12 2.50 -24.82
CA PRO A 397 -4.01 2.58 -25.97
C PRO A 397 -5.31 1.79 -25.71
N PRO A 398 -6.41 2.10 -26.44
CA PRO A 398 -7.73 1.49 -26.20
C PRO A 398 -7.76 -0.05 -26.20
N LYS A 399 -6.91 -0.69 -27.02
CA LYS A 399 -6.80 -2.15 -27.08
C LYS A 399 -6.32 -2.73 -25.75
N GLU A 400 -5.28 -2.14 -25.16
CA GLU A 400 -4.71 -2.58 -23.89
C GLU A 400 -5.62 -2.21 -22.71
N THR A 401 -6.30 -1.06 -22.78
CA THR A 401 -7.37 -0.69 -21.84
C THR A 401 -8.46 -1.77 -21.81
N SER A 402 -8.90 -2.25 -22.98
CA SER A 402 -9.90 -3.32 -23.09
C SER A 402 -9.37 -4.66 -22.56
N GLU A 403 -8.07 -4.93 -22.71
CA GLU A 403 -7.43 -6.12 -22.15
C GLU A 403 -7.42 -6.10 -20.62
N ILE A 404 -7.13 -4.95 -20.00
CA ILE A 404 -7.25 -4.76 -18.54
C ILE A 404 -8.69 -4.99 -18.08
N GLU A 405 -9.66 -4.36 -18.74
CA GLU A 405 -11.07 -4.40 -18.34
C GLU A 405 -11.71 -5.78 -18.53
N SER A 406 -11.13 -6.63 -19.38
CA SER A 406 -11.52 -8.02 -19.59
C SER A 406 -10.61 -9.03 -18.87
N TRP A 407 -9.69 -8.57 -18.03
CA TRP A 407 -8.68 -9.40 -17.37
C TRP A 407 -9.32 -10.55 -16.57
N SER A 408 -8.89 -11.77 -16.88
CA SER A 408 -9.26 -13.00 -16.19
C SER A 408 -8.16 -14.04 -16.31
N MET A 409 -7.75 -14.62 -15.18
CA MET A 409 -6.80 -15.73 -15.16
C MET A 409 -7.49 -17.10 -15.26
N ALA A 410 -8.82 -17.16 -15.34
CA ALA A 410 -9.57 -18.42 -15.26
C ALA A 410 -9.15 -19.44 -16.33
N TYR A 411 -8.95 -19.01 -17.58
CA TYR A 411 -8.50 -19.90 -18.65
C TYR A 411 -7.06 -20.37 -18.43
N TYR A 412 -6.18 -19.46 -18.04
CA TYR A 412 -4.78 -19.75 -17.75
C TYR A 412 -4.61 -20.75 -16.60
N LEU A 413 -5.35 -20.56 -15.50
CA LEU A 413 -5.34 -21.42 -14.32
C LEU A 413 -6.01 -22.78 -14.55
N ALA A 414 -6.83 -22.92 -15.58
CA ALA A 414 -7.46 -24.18 -15.95
C ALA A 414 -6.69 -24.94 -17.04
N ASP A 415 -5.65 -24.33 -17.63
CA ASP A 415 -4.90 -24.94 -18.72
C ASP A 415 -4.04 -26.11 -18.19
N PRO A 416 -4.21 -27.33 -18.73
CA PRO A 416 -3.44 -28.51 -18.30
C PRO A 416 -1.92 -28.32 -18.39
N SER A 417 -1.44 -27.51 -19.35
CA SER A 417 -0.02 -27.21 -19.49
C SER A 417 0.50 -26.33 -18.34
N THR A 418 -0.32 -25.38 -17.86
CA THR A 418 0.01 -24.55 -16.68
C THR A 418 0.04 -25.39 -15.41
N VAL A 419 -0.90 -26.31 -15.24
CA VAL A 419 -0.92 -27.25 -14.11
C VAL A 419 0.32 -28.15 -14.15
N SER A 420 0.62 -28.76 -15.29
CA SER A 420 1.81 -29.61 -15.43
C SER A 420 3.12 -28.85 -15.18
N ALA A 421 3.22 -27.58 -15.61
CA ALA A 421 4.40 -26.75 -15.36
C ALA A 421 4.51 -26.35 -13.87
N HIS A 422 3.40 -26.26 -13.15
CA HIS A 422 3.39 -26.07 -11.70
C HIS A 422 3.95 -27.28 -10.96
N ASP A 423 3.49 -28.48 -11.31
CA ASP A 423 3.97 -29.73 -10.70
C ASP A 423 5.48 -29.93 -10.95
N GLN A 424 5.95 -29.65 -12.17
CA GLN A 424 7.38 -29.71 -12.51
C GLN A 424 8.23 -28.70 -11.72
N LEU A 425 7.69 -27.51 -11.44
CA LEU A 425 8.37 -26.51 -10.62
C LEU A 425 8.45 -26.95 -9.15
N GLU A 426 7.42 -27.63 -8.64
CA GLU A 426 7.41 -28.24 -7.31
C GLU A 426 8.49 -29.32 -7.19
N GLU A 427 8.54 -30.25 -8.15
CA GLU A 427 9.57 -31.29 -8.22
C GLU A 427 10.99 -30.70 -8.22
N LEU A 428 11.24 -29.66 -9.04
CA LEU A 428 12.52 -28.96 -9.09
C LEU A 428 12.92 -28.37 -7.73
N PHE A 429 11.96 -27.83 -6.97
CA PHE A 429 12.24 -27.18 -5.70
C PHE A 429 12.47 -28.14 -4.54
N ASP A 430 12.01 -29.38 -4.69
CA ASP A 430 12.19 -30.49 -3.76
C ASP A 430 13.46 -31.32 -4.04
N GLU A 431 14.19 -31.05 -5.14
CA GLU A 431 15.51 -31.62 -5.37
C GLU A 431 16.49 -31.23 -4.24
N PRO A 432 17.31 -32.19 -3.76
CA PRO A 432 18.12 -32.04 -2.54
C PRO A 432 19.27 -31.03 -2.65
#